data_AF-A0A9W6Y4U4-F1
#
_entry.id   AF-A0A9W6Y4U4-F1
#
_cell.length_a   1.000
_cell.length_b   1.000
_cell.length_c   1.000
_cell.angle_alpha   90.00
_cell.angle_beta   90.00
_cell.angle_gamma   90.00
#
_symmetry.space_group_name_H-M   'P 1'
#
loop_
_entity.id
_entity.type
_entity.pdbx_description
1 polymer ?
#
loop_
_entity_poly.entity_id
_entity_poly.type
_entity_poly.pdbx_seq_one_letter_code
_entity_poly.pdbx_strand_id
1 'polypeptide(L)'
;MCWGKVNLSRAIYSLPWFHMLKVRLVDLHPIFNEIDLVANPQLKLELKVQTGYIDLTLVPSATTPARTMSLSSATLVAGSICPVMIASSYSATTDTMNSVIGTAGCSNKLRVAWGPIYNSITTIATSGNYFPFTQSRWNLPFYDIANPTSIVSKPMKTIKYLDCYSQMFEDQAGIGAITSNKNFSIPVASSHKNVNCVCVIPFANTKTDNYATAITTPQYASPFGSAPWTFQPCSSIRDFQVQVCNKDVFQNVHSYDWMAFLDEFSKLSAVNGDLSREISNGLIGMDKWQTAQRILVADCSRISEADVPQSIKISGTNIATQGTNLLVLVVYERSLELDRTTGEVYRAE
;
A
#
# COMPACT_ATOMS: atom_id res chain seq x y z
N MET A 1 -4.40 10.35 16.59
CA MET A 1 -3.46 9.36 17.16
C MET A 1 -3.92 7.97 16.74
N CYS A 2 -3.07 7.20 16.08
CA CYS A 2 -3.36 5.80 15.79
C CYS A 2 -2.38 4.96 16.61
N TRP A 3 -2.83 3.84 17.16
CA TRP A 3 -1.97 2.97 17.97
C TRP A 3 -1.39 1.89 17.06
N GLY A 4 -0.08 1.72 17.05
CA GLY A 4 0.58 0.61 16.39
C GLY A 4 1.15 -0.31 17.46
N LYS A 5 0.64 -1.54 17.58
CA LYS A 5 1.17 -2.52 18.52
C LYS A 5 1.63 -3.76 17.76
N VAL A 6 2.81 -4.27 18.10
CA VAL A 6 3.34 -5.55 17.62
C VAL A 6 3.69 -6.38 18.84
N ASN A 7 3.14 -7.59 18.92
CA ASN A 7 3.42 -8.54 19.99
C ASN A 7 4.05 -9.80 19.42
N LEU A 8 5.08 -10.29 20.10
CA LEU A 8 5.61 -11.62 19.91
C LEU A 8 5.17 -12.48 21.11
N SER A 9 4.39 -13.55 20.91
CA SER A 9 4.05 -14.48 22.00
C SER A 9 4.58 -15.88 21.79
N ARG A 10 5.26 -16.38 22.82
CA ARG A 10 5.59 -17.78 23.03
C ARG A 10 4.79 -18.29 24.24
N ALA A 11 4.46 -19.57 24.27
CA ALA A 11 3.61 -20.23 25.28
C ALA A 11 4.01 -20.05 26.77
N ILE A 12 5.14 -19.42 27.10
CA ILE A 12 5.57 -19.13 28.49
C ILE A 12 6.03 -17.66 28.69
N TYR A 13 6.29 -16.90 27.61
CA TYR A 13 6.67 -15.48 27.68
C TYR A 13 6.10 -14.72 26.48
N SER A 14 5.32 -13.66 26.73
CA SER A 14 4.95 -12.67 25.72
C SER A 14 5.85 -11.45 25.88
N LEU A 15 6.47 -11.02 24.77
CA LEU A 15 7.24 -9.79 24.73
C LEU A 15 6.42 -8.75 23.96
N PRO A 16 5.73 -7.84 24.66
CA PRO A 16 4.91 -6.85 24.00
C PRO A 16 5.73 -5.62 23.61
N TRP A 17 5.62 -5.18 22.35
CA TRP A 17 6.12 -3.88 21.91
C TRP A 17 4.96 -2.90 21.73
N PHE A 18 5.17 -1.70 22.25
CA PHE A 18 4.15 -0.71 22.48
C PHE A 18 4.59 0.61 21.84
N HIS A 19 3.88 1.08 20.81
CA HIS A 19 4.18 2.34 20.13
C HIS A 19 2.97 3.27 20.10
N MET A 20 3.22 4.56 20.37
CA MET A 20 2.23 5.62 20.19
C MET A 20 2.55 6.40 18.91
N LEU A 21 1.61 6.43 17.96
CA LEU A 21 1.81 7.13 16.69
C LEU A 21 0.90 8.37 16.59
N LYS A 22 1.52 9.51 16.28
CA LYS A 22 0.83 10.75 15.92
C LYS A 22 0.88 10.91 14.40
N VAL A 23 -0.22 10.56 13.74
CA VAL A 23 -0.38 10.70 12.29
C VAL A 23 -1.02 12.06 12.00
N ARG A 24 -0.45 12.83 11.06
CA ARG A 24 -1.05 14.08 10.60
C ARG A 24 -2.15 13.77 9.59
N LEU A 25 -3.20 14.59 9.55
CA LEU A 25 -4.31 14.37 8.60
C LEU A 25 -3.84 14.48 7.14
N VAL A 26 -2.91 15.38 6.85
CA VAL A 26 -2.29 15.53 5.51
C VAL A 26 -1.58 14.26 5.03
N ASP A 27 -1.12 13.40 5.96
CA ASP A 27 -0.48 12.13 5.60
C ASP A 27 -1.51 11.01 5.33
N LEU A 28 -2.77 11.20 5.76
CA LEU A 28 -3.84 10.21 5.55
C LEU A 28 -4.51 10.39 4.20
N HIS A 29 -4.75 11.63 3.79
CA HIS A 29 -5.43 11.92 2.54
C HIS A 29 -5.09 13.35 2.05
N PRO A 30 -4.82 13.54 0.74
CA PRO A 30 -4.43 14.84 0.20
C PRO A 30 -5.51 15.93 0.37
N ILE A 31 -6.79 15.54 0.49
CA ILE A 31 -7.90 16.49 0.78
C ILE A 31 -7.62 17.41 1.97
N PHE A 32 -6.92 16.92 3.00
CA PHE A 32 -6.63 17.70 4.20
C PHE A 32 -5.57 18.78 4.00
N ASN A 33 -4.86 18.76 2.87
CA ASN A 33 -3.99 19.86 2.44
C ASN A 33 -4.78 20.97 1.75
N GLU A 34 -5.92 20.63 1.14
CA GLU A 34 -6.71 21.55 0.30
C GLU A 34 -7.90 22.17 1.05
N ILE A 35 -8.40 21.48 2.08
CA ILE A 35 -9.45 22.01 2.97
C ILE A 35 -8.92 23.25 3.70
N ASP A 36 -9.68 24.34 3.57
CA ASP A 36 -9.42 25.61 4.24
C ASP A 36 -10.05 25.68 5.63
N LEU A 37 -9.87 26.83 6.30
CA LEU A 37 -10.68 27.20 7.45
C LEU A 37 -12.16 27.26 7.07
N VAL A 38 -12.96 26.44 7.74
CA VAL A 38 -14.39 26.25 7.48
C VAL A 38 -15.12 26.25 8.81
N ALA A 39 -16.26 26.92 8.87
CA ALA A 39 -17.13 26.88 10.03
C ALA A 39 -17.91 25.55 10.08
N ASN A 40 -17.89 24.90 11.25
CA ASN A 40 -18.67 23.70 11.56
C ASN A 40 -18.62 22.55 10.51
N PRO A 41 -17.45 22.12 10.03
CA PRO A 41 -17.38 21.03 9.04
C PRO A 41 -17.82 19.69 9.66
N GLN A 42 -18.73 18.99 9.00
CA GLN A 42 -19.12 17.63 9.35
C GLN A 42 -18.38 16.63 8.46
N LEU A 43 -17.36 15.96 9.02
CA LEU A 43 -16.54 15.00 8.30
C LEU A 43 -16.66 13.63 8.95
N LYS A 44 -16.92 12.60 8.13
CA LYS A 44 -16.84 11.20 8.54
C LYS A 44 -15.54 10.62 8.00
N LEU A 45 -14.67 10.17 8.90
CA LEU A 45 -13.44 9.50 8.54
C LEU A 45 -13.53 8.02 8.96
N GLU A 46 -13.39 7.12 7.98
CA GLU A 46 -13.28 5.69 8.23
C GLU A 46 -11.84 5.25 7.97
N LEU A 47 -11.18 4.73 9.00
CA LEU A 47 -9.79 4.27 8.92
C LEU A 47 -9.74 2.75 9.04
N LYS A 48 -9.18 2.10 8.02
CA LYS A 48 -8.86 0.66 8.06
C LYS A 48 -7.41 0.49 8.51
N VAL A 49 -7.23 0.16 9.79
CA VAL A 49 -5.90 -0.07 10.37
C VAL A 49 -5.54 -1.56 10.27
N GLN A 50 -4.31 -1.85 9.87
CA GLN A 50 -3.80 -3.23 9.77
C GLN A 50 -3.90 -3.93 11.14
N THR A 51 -4.66 -5.03 11.19
CA THR A 51 -4.86 -5.85 12.38
C THR A 51 -4.86 -7.30 11.97
N GLY A 52 -4.06 -8.12 12.65
CA GLY A 52 -3.90 -9.50 12.26
C GLY A 52 -2.88 -10.23 13.10
N TYR A 53 -2.62 -11.47 12.70
CA TYR A 53 -1.54 -12.26 13.26
C TYR A 53 -1.04 -13.26 12.22
N ILE A 54 0.20 -13.69 12.41
CA ILE A 54 0.80 -14.79 11.68
C ILE A 54 1.19 -15.89 12.65
N ASP A 55 1.15 -17.12 12.15
CA ASP A 55 1.67 -18.29 12.84
C ASP A 55 2.86 -18.83 12.06
N LEU A 56 3.98 -18.97 12.77
CA LEU A 56 5.20 -19.55 12.27
C LEU A 56 5.43 -20.91 12.92
N THR A 57 5.85 -21.87 12.11
CA THR A 57 6.40 -23.13 12.55
C THR A 57 7.90 -22.98 12.67
N LEU A 58 8.45 -23.42 13.80
CA LEU A 58 9.87 -23.41 14.09
C LEU A 58 10.37 -24.86 14.12
N VAL A 59 11.25 -25.22 13.19
CA VAL A 59 11.86 -26.54 13.14
C VAL A 59 13.26 -26.44 13.76
N PRO A 60 13.55 -27.17 14.85
CA PRO A 60 14.87 -27.17 15.45
C PRO A 60 15.90 -27.80 14.51
N SER A 61 17.09 -27.20 14.45
CA SER A 61 18.27 -27.83 13.90
C SER A 61 18.74 -28.94 14.83
N ALA A 62 19.16 -30.08 14.28
CA ALA A 62 19.68 -31.20 15.07
C ALA A 62 21.09 -30.94 15.63
N THR A 63 21.81 -29.96 15.09
CA THR A 63 23.26 -29.76 15.34
C THR A 63 23.61 -28.44 16.00
N THR A 64 22.68 -27.49 16.08
CA THR A 64 22.89 -26.14 16.63
C THR A 64 21.63 -25.65 17.36
N PRO A 65 21.72 -24.70 18.32
CA PRO A 65 20.56 -24.05 18.92
C PRO A 65 19.89 -23.06 17.94
N ALA A 66 19.68 -23.48 16.70
CA ALA A 66 19.07 -22.71 15.64
C ALA A 66 17.74 -23.32 15.22
N ARG A 67 16.86 -22.48 14.67
CA ARG A 67 15.56 -22.91 14.19
C ARG A 67 15.29 -22.36 12.80
N THR A 68 14.90 -23.23 11.89
CA THR A 68 14.34 -22.83 10.60
C THR A 68 12.90 -22.37 10.82
N MET A 69 12.56 -21.22 10.25
CA MET A 69 11.22 -20.66 10.34
C MET A 69 10.47 -20.87 9.04
N SER A 70 9.23 -21.33 9.12
CA SER A 70 8.31 -21.38 7.99
C SER A 70 6.97 -20.77 8.36
N LEU A 71 6.35 -20.08 7.41
CA LEU A 71 5.03 -19.49 7.58
C LEU A 71 4.01 -20.61 7.55
N SER A 72 3.26 -20.79 8.65
CA SER A 72 2.17 -21.76 8.72
C SER A 72 0.86 -21.14 8.25
N SER A 73 0.56 -19.91 8.67
CA SER A 73 -0.62 -19.17 8.21
C SER A 73 -0.48 -17.67 8.48
N ALA A 74 -1.22 -16.86 7.73
CA ALA A 74 -1.43 -15.45 8.01
C ALA A 74 -2.93 -15.16 8.08
N THR A 75 -3.37 -14.50 9.15
CA THR A 75 -4.75 -14.06 9.34
C THR A 75 -4.79 -12.54 9.42
N LEU A 76 -5.42 -11.93 8.41
CA LEU A 76 -5.59 -10.48 8.30
C LEU A 76 -7.03 -10.14 8.65
N VAL A 77 -7.26 -9.66 9.88
CA VAL A 77 -8.60 -9.32 10.39
C VAL A 77 -9.07 -7.97 9.82
N ALA A 78 -8.16 -7.01 9.76
CA ALA A 78 -8.38 -5.72 9.11
C ALA A 78 -7.13 -5.32 8.34
N GLY A 79 -7.35 -4.69 7.19
CA GLY A 79 -6.31 -4.41 6.21
C GLY A 79 -5.96 -5.63 5.34
N SER A 80 -4.81 -5.58 4.69
CA SER A 80 -4.39 -6.58 3.70
C SER A 80 -2.91 -6.98 3.84
N ILE A 81 -2.15 -6.37 4.75
CA ILE A 81 -0.67 -6.41 4.74
C ILE A 81 -0.14 -6.82 6.12
N CYS A 82 0.98 -7.54 6.14
CA CYS A 82 1.75 -7.78 7.35
C CYS A 82 2.70 -6.60 7.59
N PRO A 83 2.56 -5.82 8.68
CA PRO A 83 3.40 -4.64 8.92
C PRO A 83 4.72 -4.97 9.61
N VAL A 84 5.02 -6.26 9.84
CA VAL A 84 6.17 -6.73 10.61
C VAL A 84 7.04 -7.59 9.73
N MET A 85 8.35 -7.34 9.78
CA MET A 85 9.36 -8.23 9.22
C MET A 85 10.05 -8.98 10.35
N ILE A 86 10.24 -10.28 10.19
CA ILE A 86 10.90 -11.14 11.19
C ILE A 86 12.27 -11.55 10.65
N ALA A 87 13.32 -11.21 11.39
CA ALA A 87 14.68 -11.61 11.06
C ALA A 87 14.88 -13.12 11.22
N SER A 88 15.80 -13.69 10.44
CA SER A 88 16.19 -15.11 10.52
C SER A 88 16.62 -15.51 11.94
N SER A 89 16.50 -16.80 12.27
CA SER A 89 17.05 -17.43 13.48
C SER A 89 17.88 -18.67 13.17
N TYR A 90 18.28 -18.84 11.91
CA TYR A 90 18.94 -20.03 11.41
C TYR A 90 20.41 -20.11 11.85
N SER A 91 21.09 -18.99 12.03
CA SER A 91 22.48 -18.95 12.48
C SER A 91 22.58 -18.62 13.98
N ALA A 92 23.29 -19.44 14.75
CA ALA A 92 23.47 -19.21 16.19
C ALA A 92 24.36 -18.01 16.53
N THR A 93 25.17 -17.53 15.59
CA THR A 93 26.20 -16.51 15.82
C THR A 93 25.92 -15.18 15.12
N THR A 94 25.17 -15.18 14.02
CA THR A 94 24.92 -13.97 13.22
C THR A 94 23.49 -13.47 13.31
N ASP A 95 22.54 -14.33 13.66
CA ASP A 95 21.13 -14.01 13.60
C ASP A 95 20.59 -13.58 14.98
N THR A 96 20.15 -12.33 15.08
CA THR A 96 19.70 -11.73 16.34
C THR A 96 18.49 -12.43 16.96
N MET A 97 17.59 -12.99 16.13
CA MET A 97 16.43 -13.73 16.62
C MET A 97 16.80 -15.08 17.22
N ASN A 98 17.98 -15.64 16.94
CA ASN A 98 18.40 -16.90 17.56
C ASN A 98 18.42 -16.79 19.09
N SER A 99 18.92 -15.68 19.64
CA SER A 99 18.91 -15.44 21.09
C SER A 99 17.50 -15.43 21.71
N VAL A 100 16.48 -15.09 20.92
CA VAL A 100 15.09 -14.95 21.36
C VAL A 100 14.30 -16.25 21.17
N ILE A 101 14.54 -17.00 20.08
CA ILE A 101 13.74 -18.18 19.69
C ILE A 101 14.51 -19.50 19.55
N GLY A 102 15.85 -19.47 19.56
CA GLY A 102 16.75 -20.61 19.39
C GLY A 102 17.10 -21.40 20.67
N THR A 103 16.72 -20.91 21.85
CA THR A 103 17.01 -21.60 23.12
C THR A 103 16.36 -22.99 23.20
N ALA A 104 17.00 -23.95 23.89
CA ALA A 104 16.41 -25.26 24.14
C ALA A 104 15.16 -25.16 25.05
N GLY A 105 14.15 -26.04 24.85
CA GLY A 105 12.91 -26.07 25.65
C GLY A 105 11.81 -25.08 25.21
N CYS A 106 12.01 -24.38 24.10
CA CYS A 106 11.05 -23.41 23.55
C CYS A 106 10.02 -24.07 22.64
N SER A 107 8.77 -23.58 22.65
CA SER A 107 7.72 -24.06 21.75
C SER A 107 8.14 -24.00 20.28
N ASN A 108 7.76 -25.01 19.48
CA ASN A 108 8.03 -25.07 18.03
C ASN A 108 7.08 -24.18 17.21
N LYS A 109 6.35 -23.28 17.88
CA LYS A 109 5.41 -22.35 17.26
C LYS A 109 5.66 -20.95 17.76
N LEU A 110 5.59 -19.98 16.86
CA LEU A 110 5.65 -18.56 17.17
C LEU A 110 4.46 -17.84 16.56
N ARG A 111 3.72 -17.12 17.39
CA ARG A 111 2.67 -16.21 16.92
C ARG A 111 3.14 -14.77 17.06
N VAL A 112 3.01 -14.02 15.97
CA VAL A 112 3.22 -12.57 15.97
C VAL A 112 1.89 -11.92 15.63
N ALA A 113 1.37 -11.10 16.55
CA ALA A 113 0.10 -10.41 16.37
C ALA A 113 0.30 -8.90 16.42
N TRP A 114 -0.45 -8.19 15.58
CA TRP A 114 -0.43 -6.74 15.50
C TRP A 114 -1.85 -6.19 15.45
N GLY A 115 -1.99 -4.94 15.89
CA GLY A 115 -3.26 -4.25 15.87
C GLY A 115 -3.22 -2.95 16.67
N PRO A 116 -4.20 -2.06 16.46
CA PRO A 116 -4.36 -0.88 17.28
C PRO A 116 -4.97 -1.24 18.63
N ILE A 117 -4.34 -0.78 19.72
CA ILE A 117 -4.81 -0.89 21.12
C ILE A 117 -4.79 -2.33 21.68
N TYR A 118 -5.25 -3.31 20.91
CA TYR A 118 -5.30 -4.74 21.26
C TYR A 118 -5.01 -5.62 20.03
N ASN A 119 -4.80 -6.91 20.26
CA ASN A 119 -4.72 -7.93 19.21
C ASN A 119 -5.04 -9.32 19.79
N SER A 120 -4.86 -10.38 18.98
CA SER A 120 -5.16 -11.76 19.40
C SER A 120 -4.32 -12.28 20.57
N ILE A 121 -3.23 -11.60 20.92
CA ILE A 121 -2.35 -11.96 22.05
C ILE A 121 -2.61 -11.07 23.27
N THR A 122 -2.76 -9.76 23.09
CA THR A 122 -2.90 -8.84 24.21
C THR A 122 -4.23 -8.13 24.23
N THR A 123 -4.86 -8.19 25.41
CA THR A 123 -6.14 -7.54 25.72
C THR A 123 -5.98 -6.05 25.98
N ILE A 124 -7.11 -5.34 25.98
CA ILE A 124 -7.18 -3.90 26.31
C ILE A 124 -6.74 -3.65 27.77
N ALA A 125 -7.07 -4.55 28.70
CA ALA A 125 -6.69 -4.41 30.10
C ALA A 125 -5.16 -4.41 30.28
N THR A 126 -4.47 -5.30 29.58
CA THR A 126 -3.00 -5.36 29.63
C THR A 126 -2.36 -4.17 28.95
N SER A 127 -2.92 -3.63 27.85
CA SER A 127 -2.37 -2.43 27.21
C SER A 127 -2.60 -1.15 28.03
N GLY A 128 -3.72 -1.07 28.77
CA GLY A 128 -4.03 0.04 29.67
C GLY A 128 -3.03 0.23 30.82
N ASN A 129 -2.23 -0.80 31.16
CA ASN A 129 -1.16 -0.67 32.16
C ASN A 129 0.04 0.15 31.66
N TYR A 130 0.25 0.22 30.34
CA TYR A 130 1.41 0.88 29.74
C TYR A 130 1.07 2.23 29.12
N PHE A 131 -0.17 2.40 28.69
CA PHE A 131 -0.65 3.65 28.10
C PHE A 131 -1.95 4.10 28.76
N PRO A 132 -2.08 5.39 29.09
CA PRO A 132 -3.24 5.92 29.82
C PRO A 132 -4.52 6.02 28.96
N PHE A 133 -4.50 5.57 27.71
CA PHE A 133 -5.59 5.74 26.76
C PHE A 133 -6.08 4.38 26.26
N THR A 134 -7.38 4.13 26.39
CA THR A 134 -8.06 2.93 25.87
C THR A 134 -8.68 3.16 24.49
N GLN A 135 -8.57 4.38 23.93
CA GLN A 135 -9.16 4.80 22.66
C GLN A 135 -8.19 5.71 21.88
N SER A 136 -8.36 5.77 20.56
CA SER A 136 -7.72 6.78 19.70
C SER A 136 -8.39 8.14 19.91
N ARG A 137 -7.59 9.22 19.87
CA ARG A 137 -8.08 10.60 19.97
C ARG A 137 -7.82 11.36 18.67
N TRP A 138 -8.79 12.17 18.29
CA TRP A 138 -8.68 13.16 17.24
C TRP A 138 -8.42 14.52 17.87
N ASN A 139 -7.34 15.19 17.44
CA ASN A 139 -6.97 16.52 17.91
C ASN A 139 -7.14 17.48 16.73
N LEU A 140 -8.15 18.34 16.81
CA LEU A 140 -8.42 19.41 15.85
C LEU A 140 -8.21 20.76 16.55
N PRO A 141 -7.39 21.66 15.99
CA PRO A 141 -7.30 23.02 16.50
C PRO A 141 -8.56 23.80 16.12
N PHE A 142 -9.12 24.52 17.09
CA PHE A 142 -10.15 25.53 16.85
C PHE A 142 -9.49 26.89 16.78
N TYR A 143 -9.83 27.66 15.75
CA TYR A 143 -9.32 29.01 15.53
C TYR A 143 -10.43 30.03 15.74
N ASP A 144 -10.14 31.06 16.53
CA ASP A 144 -10.96 32.27 16.59
C ASP A 144 -10.36 33.29 15.62
N ILE A 145 -11.16 33.76 14.67
CA ILE A 145 -10.70 34.58 13.55
C ILE A 145 -10.98 36.05 13.86
N ALA A 146 -9.91 36.83 14.08
CA ALA A 146 -10.03 38.25 14.40
C ALA A 146 -10.67 39.11 13.28
N ASN A 147 -10.54 38.72 12.01
CA ASN A 147 -11.16 39.42 10.87
C ASN A 147 -11.69 38.43 9.81
N PRO A 148 -12.99 38.10 9.81
CA PRO A 148 -13.57 37.10 8.91
C PRO A 148 -13.93 37.62 7.51
N THR A 149 -13.68 38.90 7.19
CA THR A 149 -14.18 39.55 5.94
C THR A 149 -13.71 38.88 4.64
N SER A 150 -12.51 38.29 4.59
CA SER A 150 -11.98 37.56 3.43
C SER A 150 -12.66 36.19 3.21
N ILE A 151 -13.22 35.60 4.27
CA ILE A 151 -13.97 34.35 4.19
C ILE A 151 -15.40 34.64 3.74
N VAL A 152 -16.03 35.65 4.35
CA VAL A 152 -17.41 36.07 4.06
C VAL A 152 -17.58 36.63 2.64
N SER A 153 -16.56 37.30 2.09
CA SER A 153 -16.64 37.88 0.73
C SER A 153 -16.59 36.84 -0.39
N LYS A 154 -16.04 35.64 -0.13
CA LYS A 154 -15.96 34.53 -1.11
C LYS A 154 -16.33 33.22 -0.41
N PRO A 155 -17.58 33.02 -0.01
CA PRO A 155 -17.95 31.90 0.84
C PRO A 155 -17.68 30.55 0.16
N MET A 156 -17.89 30.47 -1.16
CA MET A 156 -17.68 29.26 -1.95
C MET A 156 -16.21 29.05 -2.32
N LYS A 157 -15.68 27.87 -1.99
CA LYS A 157 -14.36 27.41 -2.44
C LYS A 157 -14.48 26.07 -3.17
N THR A 158 -14.02 26.04 -4.42
CA THR A 158 -13.82 24.80 -5.16
C THR A 158 -12.47 24.20 -4.77
N ILE A 159 -12.50 22.99 -4.23
CA ILE A 159 -11.34 22.21 -3.81
C ILE A 159 -11.16 21.07 -4.82
N LYS A 160 -9.95 20.90 -5.33
CA LYS A 160 -9.56 19.79 -6.21
C LYS A 160 -8.50 18.96 -5.52
N TYR A 161 -8.64 17.64 -5.57
CA TYR A 161 -7.68 16.73 -4.97
C TYR A 161 -7.61 15.43 -5.78
N LEU A 162 -6.46 14.75 -5.69
CA LEU A 162 -6.28 13.43 -6.26
C LEU A 162 -6.82 12.37 -5.28
N ASP A 163 -7.62 11.45 -5.79
CA ASP A 163 -8.09 10.26 -5.09
C ASP A 163 -7.55 9.01 -5.81
N CYS A 164 -7.53 7.88 -5.12
CA CYS A 164 -6.96 6.64 -5.62
C CYS A 164 -7.91 5.47 -5.40
N TYR A 165 -8.26 4.80 -6.49
CA TYR A 165 -8.93 3.52 -6.46
C TYR A 165 -7.92 2.39 -6.61
N SER A 166 -8.00 1.38 -5.75
CA SER A 166 -7.09 0.23 -5.76
C SER A 166 -7.84 -1.08 -5.95
N GLN A 167 -7.38 -1.91 -6.88
CA GLN A 167 -7.91 -3.26 -7.07
C GLN A 167 -6.76 -4.27 -7.24
N MET A 168 -6.83 -5.37 -6.50
CA MET A 168 -5.91 -6.49 -6.65
C MET A 168 -6.47 -7.53 -7.61
N PHE A 169 -5.64 -7.99 -8.55
CA PHE A 169 -5.93 -9.09 -9.45
C PHE A 169 -5.01 -10.25 -9.16
N GLU A 170 -5.58 -11.33 -8.63
CA GLU A 170 -4.86 -12.55 -8.30
C GLU A 170 -4.97 -13.56 -9.45
N ASP A 171 -3.87 -14.24 -9.76
CA ASP A 171 -3.74 -15.27 -10.80
C ASP A 171 -4.07 -14.84 -12.25
N GLN A 172 -4.48 -13.59 -12.48
CA GLN A 172 -4.90 -13.13 -13.81
C GLN A 172 -3.73 -12.95 -14.79
N ALA A 173 -2.53 -12.66 -14.30
CA ALA A 173 -1.32 -12.56 -15.12
C ALA A 173 -0.56 -13.89 -15.26
N GLY A 174 -1.10 -14.98 -14.69
CA GLY A 174 -0.57 -16.35 -14.70
C GLY A 174 0.91 -16.47 -14.33
N ILE A 175 1.50 -17.64 -14.62
CA ILE A 175 2.93 -17.92 -14.50
C ILE A 175 3.57 -17.67 -15.86
N GLY A 176 4.51 -16.72 -15.95
CA GLY A 176 5.39 -16.68 -17.09
C GLY A 176 6.40 -17.82 -16.97
N ALA A 177 6.66 -18.53 -18.06
CA ALA A 177 7.74 -19.49 -18.14
C ALA A 177 8.75 -19.00 -19.17
N ILE A 178 10.03 -19.36 -19.01
CA ILE A 178 11.09 -19.10 -20.01
C ILE A 178 10.63 -19.57 -21.42
N THR A 179 9.76 -20.58 -21.48
CA THR A 179 9.24 -21.21 -22.69
C THR A 179 7.75 -20.96 -22.95
N SER A 180 7.01 -20.27 -22.06
CA SER A 180 5.58 -20.01 -22.24
C SER A 180 5.20 -18.66 -21.63
N ASN A 181 5.07 -17.66 -22.49
CA ASN A 181 4.63 -16.32 -22.12
C ASN A 181 3.13 -16.32 -21.80
N LYS A 182 2.71 -15.59 -20.76
CA LYS A 182 1.29 -15.46 -20.44
C LYS A 182 0.77 -14.06 -20.73
N ASN A 183 -0.13 -13.97 -21.70
CA ASN A 183 -0.86 -12.74 -22.00
C ASN A 183 -1.99 -12.54 -20.98
N PHE A 184 -2.20 -11.30 -20.55
CA PHE A 184 -3.32 -10.91 -19.69
C PHE A 184 -4.03 -9.68 -20.26
N SER A 185 -5.34 -9.62 -19.99
CA SER A 185 -6.21 -8.53 -20.43
C SER A 185 -7.31 -8.37 -19.38
N ILE A 186 -7.13 -7.40 -18.51
CA ILE A 186 -7.86 -7.29 -17.25
C ILE A 186 -8.67 -5.99 -17.25
N PRO A 187 -10.02 -6.06 -17.16
CA PRO A 187 -10.84 -4.89 -16.95
C PRO A 187 -10.79 -4.47 -15.47
N VAL A 188 -10.63 -3.18 -15.22
CA VAL A 188 -10.84 -2.59 -13.89
C VAL A 188 -12.34 -2.55 -13.63
N ALA A 189 -12.77 -2.96 -12.43
CA ALA A 189 -14.19 -3.16 -12.14
C ALA A 189 -15.01 -1.85 -12.10
N SER A 190 -14.36 -0.73 -11.77
CA SER A 190 -14.98 0.59 -11.68
C SER A 190 -14.61 1.46 -12.87
N SER A 191 -15.56 2.31 -13.27
CA SER A 191 -15.29 3.46 -14.14
C SER A 191 -15.05 4.70 -13.29
N HIS A 192 -14.10 5.53 -13.73
CA HIS A 192 -13.74 6.77 -13.07
C HIS A 192 -13.75 7.92 -14.07
N LYS A 193 -14.11 9.11 -13.59
CA LYS A 193 -14.00 10.36 -14.35
C LYS A 193 -12.60 10.93 -14.16
N ASN A 194 -12.14 11.75 -15.11
CA ASN A 194 -10.92 12.56 -14.95
C ASN A 194 -9.71 11.76 -14.44
N VAL A 195 -9.43 10.64 -15.10
CA VAL A 195 -8.36 9.71 -14.74
C VAL A 195 -7.01 10.33 -15.11
N ASN A 196 -6.20 10.65 -14.10
CA ASN A 196 -4.89 11.26 -14.30
C ASN A 196 -3.85 10.20 -14.69
N CYS A 197 -3.71 9.14 -13.89
CA CYS A 197 -2.77 8.07 -14.20
C CYS A 197 -3.23 6.71 -13.69
N VAL A 198 -2.71 5.67 -14.33
CA VAL A 198 -2.87 4.28 -13.93
C VAL A 198 -1.51 3.70 -13.62
N CYS A 199 -1.34 3.21 -12.40
CA CYS A 199 -0.13 2.55 -11.94
C CYS A 199 -0.39 1.07 -11.70
N VAL A 200 0.47 0.21 -12.23
CA VAL A 200 0.40 -1.23 -12.07
C VAL A 200 1.62 -1.71 -11.30
N ILE A 201 1.35 -2.40 -10.20
CA ILE A 201 2.35 -2.87 -9.26
C ILE A 201 2.32 -4.42 -9.25
N PRO A 202 3.39 -5.08 -9.72
CA PRO A 202 3.47 -6.53 -9.76
C PRO A 202 3.91 -7.13 -8.42
N PHE A 203 3.14 -8.04 -7.86
CA PHE A 203 3.52 -8.86 -6.71
C PHE A 203 3.72 -10.31 -7.13
N ALA A 204 4.64 -11.02 -6.47
CA ALA A 204 4.85 -12.43 -6.76
C ALA A 204 3.61 -13.24 -6.39
N ASN A 205 3.20 -14.12 -7.29
CA ASN A 205 2.19 -15.12 -7.01
C ASN A 205 2.81 -16.22 -6.16
N THR A 206 2.20 -16.48 -5.02
CA THR A 206 2.74 -17.38 -3.99
C THR A 206 2.13 -18.78 -4.02
N LYS A 207 1.17 -19.02 -4.92
CA LYS A 207 0.46 -20.31 -5.08
C LYS A 207 1.32 -21.43 -5.65
N THR A 208 2.44 -21.09 -6.27
CA THR A 208 3.35 -22.06 -6.88
C THR A 208 4.76 -21.79 -6.36
N ASP A 209 5.32 -22.75 -5.61
CA ASP A 209 6.73 -22.87 -5.20
C ASP A 209 7.35 -21.79 -4.29
N ASN A 210 6.69 -20.66 -4.04
CA ASN A 210 7.22 -19.56 -3.22
C ASN A 210 7.06 -19.77 -1.71
N TYR A 211 6.01 -20.48 -1.26
CA TYR A 211 5.85 -20.89 0.14
C TYR A 211 5.64 -22.40 0.22
N ALA A 212 6.49 -23.11 0.96
CA ALA A 212 6.37 -24.56 1.11
C ALA A 212 5.12 -25.01 1.90
N THR A 213 4.51 -24.12 2.70
CA THR A 213 3.41 -24.46 3.61
C THR A 213 2.24 -23.48 3.53
N ALA A 214 2.50 -22.17 3.41
CA ALA A 214 1.47 -21.14 3.31
C ALA A 214 1.17 -20.72 1.86
N ILE A 215 0.91 -21.68 0.97
CA ILE A 215 0.76 -21.50 -0.49
C ILE A 215 -0.32 -20.47 -0.89
N THR A 216 -1.33 -20.21 -0.06
CA THR A 216 -2.40 -19.26 -0.35
C THR A 216 -2.16 -17.86 0.20
N THR A 217 -1.06 -17.63 0.93
CA THR A 217 -0.79 -16.33 1.55
C THR A 217 -0.16 -15.40 0.53
N PRO A 218 -0.71 -14.20 0.24
CA PRO A 218 -0.11 -13.28 -0.71
C PRO A 218 1.23 -12.72 -0.19
N GLN A 219 2.12 -12.31 -1.10
CA GLN A 219 3.49 -11.87 -0.77
C GLN A 219 3.51 -10.76 0.30
N TYR A 220 2.61 -9.78 0.21
CA TYR A 220 2.52 -8.63 1.13
C TYR A 220 1.91 -8.98 2.50
N ALA A 221 1.38 -10.19 2.68
CA ALA A 221 0.93 -10.70 3.97
C ALA A 221 2.01 -11.53 4.69
N SER A 222 3.18 -11.71 4.07
CA SER A 222 4.27 -12.48 4.63
C SER A 222 5.23 -11.62 5.47
N PRO A 223 5.72 -12.14 6.62
CA PRO A 223 6.71 -11.45 7.45
C PRO A 223 8.16 -11.61 6.96
N PHE A 224 8.40 -12.41 5.93
CA PHE A 224 9.75 -12.75 5.46
C PHE A 224 10.24 -11.89 4.31
N GLY A 225 9.41 -10.96 3.85
CA GLY A 225 9.74 -10.05 2.76
C GLY A 225 9.49 -8.61 3.13
N SER A 226 10.02 -7.71 2.32
CA SER A 226 9.82 -6.26 2.40
C SER A 226 8.61 -5.77 1.60
N ALA A 227 7.79 -6.65 1.03
CA ALA A 227 6.52 -6.27 0.41
C ALA A 227 5.61 -5.62 1.48
N PRO A 228 4.92 -4.50 1.20
CA PRO A 228 4.66 -3.90 -0.11
C PRO A 228 5.74 -2.91 -0.61
N TRP A 229 6.79 -2.61 0.17
CA TRP A 229 7.81 -1.65 -0.28
C TRP A 229 8.62 -2.19 -1.47
N THR A 230 8.84 -3.51 -1.49
CA THR A 230 9.39 -4.23 -2.64
C THR A 230 8.31 -5.01 -3.37
N PHE A 231 8.44 -5.06 -4.69
CA PHE A 231 7.53 -5.75 -5.59
C PHE A 231 8.12 -7.09 -6.02
N GLN A 232 7.51 -7.76 -7.01
CA GLN A 232 8.07 -8.96 -7.59
C GLN A 232 9.48 -8.67 -8.15
N PRO A 233 10.52 -9.32 -7.62
CA PRO A 233 11.89 -9.11 -8.09
C PRO A 233 12.00 -9.59 -9.53
N CYS A 234 12.72 -8.82 -10.35
CA CYS A 234 12.91 -9.11 -11.78
C CYS A 234 11.59 -9.27 -12.55
N SER A 235 10.50 -8.62 -12.11
CA SER A 235 9.25 -8.61 -12.86
C SER A 235 9.48 -8.07 -14.27
N SER A 236 8.97 -8.80 -15.26
CA SER A 236 9.15 -8.49 -16.66
C SER A 236 7.81 -8.64 -17.37
N ILE A 237 7.13 -7.51 -17.48
CA ILE A 237 5.89 -7.36 -18.23
C ILE A 237 6.25 -6.63 -19.53
N ARG A 238 6.02 -7.30 -20.66
CA ARG A 238 6.15 -6.74 -22.00
C ARG A 238 4.79 -6.34 -22.55
N ASP A 239 4.80 -5.57 -23.62
CA ASP A 239 3.60 -5.17 -24.35
C ASP A 239 2.55 -4.51 -23.45
N PHE A 240 3.02 -3.72 -22.48
CA PHE A 240 2.16 -3.05 -21.51
C PHE A 240 1.29 -2.03 -22.23
N GLN A 241 -0.01 -2.15 -22.05
CA GLN A 241 -1.00 -1.24 -22.61
C GLN A 241 -2.09 -0.93 -21.58
N VAL A 242 -2.52 0.33 -21.59
CA VAL A 242 -3.68 0.81 -20.85
C VAL A 242 -4.67 1.40 -21.84
N GLN A 243 -5.93 1.01 -21.70
CA GLN A 243 -7.04 1.49 -22.50
C GLN A 243 -8.02 2.25 -21.59
N VAL A 244 -8.33 3.48 -21.96
CA VAL A 244 -9.38 4.29 -21.31
C VAL A 244 -10.49 4.51 -22.33
N CYS A 245 -11.69 4.01 -22.03
CA CYS A 245 -12.85 4.10 -22.93
C CYS A 245 -12.56 3.60 -24.37
N ASN A 246 -11.87 2.45 -24.48
CA ASN A 246 -11.39 1.85 -25.74
C ASN A 246 -10.40 2.68 -26.56
N LYS A 247 -9.84 3.76 -25.98
CA LYS A 247 -8.71 4.50 -26.56
C LYS A 247 -7.43 4.01 -25.89
N ASP A 248 -6.44 3.64 -26.69
CA ASP A 248 -5.12 3.24 -26.21
C ASP A 248 -4.34 4.45 -25.70
N VAL A 249 -3.75 4.35 -24.50
CA VAL A 249 -2.87 5.39 -23.95
C VAL A 249 -1.57 5.44 -24.75
N PHE A 250 -0.96 4.28 -25.01
CA PHE A 250 0.24 4.18 -25.83
C PHE A 250 -0.16 3.89 -27.28
N GLN A 251 0.18 4.79 -28.21
CA GLN A 251 -0.13 4.61 -29.64
C GLN A 251 0.54 3.37 -30.23
N ASN A 252 1.77 3.08 -29.80
CA ASN A 252 2.51 1.89 -30.18
C ASN A 252 2.77 1.03 -28.94
N VAL A 253 2.48 -0.25 -29.06
CA VAL A 253 2.84 -1.24 -28.04
C VAL A 253 4.37 -1.34 -28.01
N HIS A 254 4.95 -1.04 -26.86
CA HIS A 254 6.39 -1.11 -26.67
C HIS A 254 6.72 -1.86 -25.37
N SER A 255 7.91 -2.44 -25.33
CA SER A 255 8.42 -3.07 -24.11
C SER A 255 8.70 -1.98 -23.08
N TYR A 256 7.95 -2.00 -21.97
CA TYR A 256 8.04 -0.96 -20.96
C TYR A 256 9.34 -1.09 -20.17
N ASP A 257 10.30 -0.22 -20.47
CA ASP A 257 11.62 -0.18 -19.86
C ASP A 257 11.78 1.03 -18.91
N TRP A 258 13.00 1.27 -18.46
CA TRP A 258 13.28 2.38 -17.56
C TRP A 258 13.07 3.75 -18.23
N MET A 259 13.33 3.86 -19.54
CA MET A 259 13.13 5.11 -20.26
C MET A 259 11.64 5.42 -20.42
N ALA A 260 10.83 4.41 -20.75
CA ALA A 260 9.37 4.52 -20.77
C ALA A 260 8.81 4.89 -19.39
N PHE A 261 9.35 4.29 -18.31
CA PHE A 261 8.99 4.69 -16.96
C PHE A 261 9.31 6.15 -16.68
N LEU A 262 10.51 6.62 -17.00
CA LEU A 262 10.89 8.01 -16.78
C LEU A 262 9.99 8.97 -17.57
N ASP A 263 9.73 8.69 -18.84
CA ASP A 263 8.89 9.54 -19.69
C ASP A 263 7.46 9.66 -19.15
N GLU A 264 6.92 8.62 -18.53
CA GLU A 264 5.57 8.63 -17.96
C GLU A 264 5.55 9.16 -16.52
N PHE A 265 6.53 8.78 -15.70
CA PHE A 265 6.59 9.15 -14.28
C PHE A 265 7.07 10.59 -14.06
N SER A 266 8.02 11.08 -14.86
CA SER A 266 8.53 12.45 -14.70
C SER A 266 7.46 13.49 -14.99
N LYS A 267 6.53 13.20 -15.90
CA LYS A 267 5.41 14.09 -16.23
C LYS A 267 4.37 14.21 -15.12
N LEU A 268 4.30 13.23 -14.20
CA LEU A 268 3.34 13.26 -13.11
C LEU A 268 3.66 14.40 -12.15
N SER A 269 2.75 15.37 -12.09
CA SER A 269 2.88 16.56 -11.23
C SER A 269 4.16 17.38 -11.47
N ALA A 270 4.80 17.24 -12.63
CA ALA A 270 5.91 18.13 -13.00
C ALA A 270 5.38 19.48 -13.47
N VAL A 271 6.09 20.53 -13.08
CA VAL A 271 5.80 21.88 -13.58
C VAL A 271 6.07 21.91 -15.08
N ASN A 272 5.08 22.38 -15.83
CA ASN A 272 5.08 22.38 -17.29
C ASN A 272 5.31 21.00 -17.93
N GLY A 273 4.90 19.91 -17.28
CA GLY A 273 5.07 18.55 -17.84
C GLY A 273 6.54 18.18 -18.05
N ASP A 274 7.41 18.59 -17.13
CA ASP A 274 8.85 18.32 -17.14
C ASP A 274 9.63 19.02 -18.28
N LEU A 275 9.00 20.00 -18.96
CA LEU A 275 9.67 20.86 -19.94
C LEU A 275 10.66 21.86 -19.30
N SER A 276 10.48 22.15 -18.01
CA SER A 276 11.38 22.98 -17.21
C SER A 276 12.22 22.12 -16.27
N ARG A 277 13.55 22.12 -16.47
CA ARG A 277 14.53 21.28 -15.76
C ARG A 277 14.74 21.60 -14.27
N GLU A 278 14.08 22.61 -13.74
CA GLU A 278 14.43 23.18 -12.42
C GLU A 278 13.88 22.36 -11.24
N ILE A 279 12.89 21.49 -11.47
CA ILE A 279 12.25 20.66 -10.44
C ILE A 279 11.77 19.33 -11.04
N SER A 280 12.64 18.31 -11.02
CA SER A 280 12.26 16.95 -11.42
C SER A 280 11.98 16.06 -10.21
N ASN A 281 10.96 15.22 -10.33
CA ASN A 281 10.62 14.21 -9.33
C ASN A 281 11.56 13.01 -9.50
N GLY A 282 12.41 12.70 -8.51
CA GLY A 282 13.42 11.63 -8.69
C GLY A 282 13.95 11.01 -7.40
N LEU A 283 13.13 10.23 -6.69
CA LEU A 283 13.60 9.41 -5.55
C LEU A 283 13.95 7.96 -5.93
N ILE A 284 13.44 7.50 -7.09
CA ILE A 284 13.61 6.14 -7.60
C ILE A 284 14.68 6.17 -8.71
N GLY A 285 15.78 5.44 -8.51
CA GLY A 285 16.80 5.22 -9.53
C GLY A 285 16.51 4.00 -10.39
N MET A 286 17.20 3.87 -11.52
CA MET A 286 17.06 2.74 -12.44
C MET A 286 17.31 1.40 -11.75
N ASP A 287 18.34 1.33 -10.91
CA ASP A 287 18.72 0.17 -10.12
C ASP A 287 17.59 -0.27 -9.17
N LYS A 288 17.04 0.69 -8.42
CA LYS A 288 15.91 0.45 -7.49
C LYS A 288 14.67 0.02 -8.25
N TRP A 289 14.38 0.66 -9.37
CA TRP A 289 13.21 0.33 -10.18
C TRP A 289 13.31 -1.06 -10.81
N GLN A 290 14.46 -1.44 -11.35
CA GLN A 290 14.66 -2.76 -11.97
C GLN A 290 14.60 -3.90 -10.96
N THR A 291 15.14 -3.69 -9.75
CA THR A 291 15.35 -4.77 -8.77
C THR A 291 14.28 -4.85 -7.69
N ALA A 292 13.74 -3.72 -7.23
CA ALA A 292 12.90 -3.64 -6.04
C ALA A 292 11.53 -2.98 -6.30
N GLN A 293 11.46 -1.97 -7.17
CA GLN A 293 10.30 -1.09 -7.34
C GLN A 293 9.83 -1.02 -8.79
N ARG A 294 9.59 -2.19 -9.41
CA ARG A 294 9.14 -2.33 -10.80
C ARG A 294 7.68 -1.90 -11.02
N ILE A 295 7.39 -0.60 -10.86
CA ILE A 295 6.07 -0.02 -11.13
C ILE A 295 5.97 0.30 -12.62
N LEU A 296 4.83 -0.03 -13.22
CA LEU A 296 4.45 0.42 -14.56
C LEU A 296 3.47 1.57 -14.42
N VAL A 297 3.67 2.65 -15.16
CA VAL A 297 2.84 3.86 -15.08
C VAL A 297 2.39 4.27 -16.47
N ALA A 298 1.11 4.62 -16.58
CA ALA A 298 0.54 5.20 -17.79
C ALA A 298 -0.15 6.51 -17.42
N ASP A 299 0.31 7.62 -18.00
CA ASP A 299 -0.31 8.93 -17.95
C ASP A 299 -1.57 8.92 -18.82
N CYS A 300 -2.72 8.88 -18.16
CA CYS A 300 -4.03 8.80 -18.80
C CYS A 300 -4.64 10.18 -19.05
N SER A 301 -4.06 11.25 -18.48
CA SER A 301 -4.57 12.63 -18.58
C SER A 301 -4.72 13.10 -20.04
N ARG A 302 -3.91 12.54 -20.95
CA ARG A 302 -3.88 12.86 -22.38
C ARG A 302 -5.12 12.39 -23.15
N ILE A 303 -5.81 11.38 -22.64
CA ILE A 303 -6.98 10.75 -23.30
C ILE A 303 -8.23 10.75 -22.43
N SER A 304 -8.08 11.05 -21.13
CA SER A 304 -9.19 11.06 -20.19
C SER A 304 -10.14 12.23 -20.45
N GLU A 305 -11.42 12.01 -20.19
CA GLU A 305 -12.45 13.05 -20.29
C GLU A 305 -12.94 13.41 -18.88
N ALA A 306 -13.05 14.71 -18.60
CA ALA A 306 -13.28 15.20 -17.23
C ALA A 306 -14.68 14.84 -16.69
N ASP A 307 -15.71 14.89 -17.53
CA ASP A 307 -17.11 14.81 -17.07
C ASP A 307 -17.74 13.43 -17.21
N VAL A 308 -17.09 12.52 -17.95
CA VAL A 308 -17.65 11.22 -18.35
C VAL A 308 -16.92 10.08 -17.62
N PRO A 309 -17.63 9.15 -16.95
CA PRO A 309 -17.00 7.98 -16.37
C PRO A 309 -16.44 7.08 -17.47
N GLN A 310 -15.16 6.74 -17.39
CA GLN A 310 -14.47 5.95 -18.39
C GLN A 310 -14.06 4.59 -17.83
N SER A 311 -14.28 3.54 -18.62
CA SER A 311 -13.82 2.19 -18.30
C SER A 311 -12.31 2.08 -18.55
N ILE A 312 -11.61 1.39 -17.65
CA ILE A 312 -10.16 1.20 -17.74
C ILE A 312 -9.88 -0.28 -17.95
N LYS A 313 -8.98 -0.59 -18.88
CA LYS A 313 -8.51 -1.94 -19.15
C LYS A 313 -7.00 -1.96 -19.28
N ILE A 314 -6.39 -2.99 -18.71
CA ILE A 314 -4.94 -3.14 -18.67
C ILE A 314 -4.58 -4.45 -19.34
N SER A 315 -3.56 -4.44 -20.18
CA SER A 315 -3.06 -5.65 -20.84
C SER A 315 -1.55 -5.66 -20.91
N GLY A 316 -1.02 -6.87 -21.07
CA GLY A 316 0.39 -7.11 -21.29
C GLY A 316 0.73 -8.59 -21.30
N THR A 317 2.01 -8.88 -21.36
CA THR A 317 2.57 -10.22 -21.43
C THR A 317 3.54 -10.42 -20.28
N ASN A 318 3.21 -11.31 -19.34
CA ASN A 318 4.13 -11.74 -18.30
C ASN A 318 5.13 -12.76 -18.85
N ILE A 319 6.41 -12.43 -18.77
CA ILE A 319 7.52 -13.30 -19.18
C ILE A 319 8.47 -13.63 -18.02
N ALA A 320 8.17 -13.18 -16.80
CA ALA A 320 8.94 -13.55 -15.62
C ALA A 320 8.72 -15.04 -15.30
N THR A 321 9.70 -15.72 -14.72
CA THR A 321 9.63 -17.16 -14.41
C THR A 321 8.65 -17.53 -13.29
N GLN A 322 8.14 -16.53 -12.57
CA GLN A 322 7.17 -16.68 -11.51
C GLN A 322 5.86 -16.01 -11.90
N GLY A 323 4.76 -16.53 -11.35
CA GLY A 323 3.48 -15.87 -11.55
C GLY A 323 3.40 -14.51 -10.90
N THR A 324 2.52 -13.67 -11.44
CA THR A 324 2.34 -12.29 -11.00
C THR A 324 0.89 -12.02 -10.60
N ASN A 325 0.72 -11.42 -9.43
CA ASN A 325 -0.51 -10.75 -9.01
C ASN A 325 -0.34 -9.26 -9.27
N LEU A 326 -1.39 -8.58 -9.74
CA LEU A 326 -1.29 -7.17 -10.13
C LEU A 326 -2.15 -6.31 -9.21
N LEU A 327 -1.52 -5.38 -8.49
CA LEU A 327 -2.23 -4.29 -7.84
C LEU A 327 -2.33 -3.14 -8.82
N VAL A 328 -3.56 -2.78 -9.17
CA VAL A 328 -3.85 -1.65 -10.05
C VAL A 328 -4.29 -0.48 -9.19
N LEU A 329 -3.63 0.65 -9.36
CA LEU A 329 -3.99 1.94 -8.77
C LEU A 329 -4.45 2.86 -9.88
N VAL A 330 -5.67 3.35 -9.77
CA VAL A 330 -6.24 4.37 -10.65
C VAL A 330 -6.28 5.66 -9.87
N VAL A 331 -5.47 6.63 -10.28
CA VAL A 331 -5.45 7.97 -9.68
C VAL A 331 -6.30 8.89 -10.53
N TYR A 332 -7.28 9.53 -9.91
CA TYR A 332 -8.23 10.41 -10.58
C TYR A 332 -8.41 11.69 -9.78
N GLU A 333 -8.70 12.80 -10.47
CA GLU A 333 -8.97 14.08 -9.81
C GLU A 333 -10.46 14.17 -9.46
N ARG A 334 -10.73 14.53 -8.21
CA ARG A 334 -12.05 14.84 -7.69
C ARG A 334 -12.15 16.32 -7.39
N SER A 335 -13.36 16.84 -7.46
CA SER A 335 -13.65 18.23 -7.07
C SER A 335 -14.81 18.28 -6.10
N LEU A 336 -14.73 19.18 -5.13
CA LEU A 336 -15.82 19.50 -4.23
C LEU A 336 -15.96 21.00 -4.08
N GLU A 337 -17.19 21.48 -3.94
CA GLU A 337 -17.50 22.87 -3.66
C GLU A 337 -18.03 22.97 -2.24
N LEU A 338 -17.30 23.71 -1.41
CA LEU A 338 -17.56 23.87 0.01
C LEU A 338 -17.86 25.34 0.33
N ASP A 339 -18.91 25.58 1.10
CA ASP A 339 -19.16 26.88 1.71
C ASP A 339 -18.39 26.99 3.03
N ARG A 340 -17.47 27.94 3.08
CA ARG A 340 -16.61 28.19 4.24
C ARG A 340 -17.37 28.74 5.45
N THR A 341 -18.55 29.32 5.24
CA THR A 341 -19.36 29.97 6.30
C THR A 341 -20.28 28.98 7.01
N THR A 342 -20.84 28.03 6.27
CA THR A 342 -21.78 27.03 6.81
C THR A 342 -21.15 25.66 7.03
N GLY A 343 -20.08 25.35 6.29
CA GLY A 343 -19.46 24.03 6.27
C GLY A 343 -20.18 23.01 5.38
N GLU A 344 -21.17 23.45 4.59
CA GLU A 344 -21.95 22.60 3.71
C GLU A 344 -21.25 22.36 2.37
N VAL A 345 -21.37 21.13 1.88
CA VAL A 345 -20.89 20.72 0.55
C VAL A 345 -22.02 20.88 -0.45
N TYR A 346 -21.84 21.76 -1.44
CA TYR A 346 -22.85 22.05 -2.47
C TYR A 346 -22.75 21.11 -3.66
N ARG A 347 -21.53 20.70 -4.02
CA ARG A 347 -21.24 19.79 -5.12
C ARG A 347 -20.05 18.92 -4.76
N ALA A 348 -20.15 17.63 -5.05
CA ALA A 348 -19.06 16.68 -4.91
C ALA A 348 -19.07 15.77 -6.14
N GLU A 349 -17.97 15.78 -6.91
CA GLU A 349 -17.83 15.02 -8.14
C GLU A 349 -16.74 13.95 -8.06
#